data_AF-A0A7V8WI29-F1
#
_entry.id   AF-A0A7V8WI29-F1
#
_cell.length_a   1.000
_cell.length_b   1.000
_cell.length_c   1.000
_cell.angle_alpha   90.00
_cell.angle_beta   90.00
_cell.angle_gamma   90.00
#
_symmetry.space_group_name_H-M   'P 1'
#
loop_
_entity.id
_entity.type
_entity.pdbx_description
1 polymer ?
#
loop_
_entity_poly.entity_id
_entity_poly.type
_entity_poly.pdbx_seq_one_letter_code
_entity_poly.pdbx_strand_id
1 'polypeptide(L)' 'MMHRGRHVVISTHGSLRALILNGFDRAFAYDFWLSLTFPDVYALTFNDSALAGVRPLWSDGR' A
#
# COMPACT_ATOMS: atom_id res chain seq x y z
N MET A 1 -14.50 11.95 5.62
CA MET A 1 -14.92 11.04 6.71
C MET A 1 -15.90 9.97 6.21
N MET A 2 -15.78 9.51 4.96
CA MET A 2 -16.46 8.28 4.51
C MET A 2 -15.48 7.13 4.77
N HIS A 3 -15.96 6.00 5.29
CA HIS A 3 -15.19 4.76 5.57
C HIS A 3 -14.38 4.67 6.89
N ARG A 4 -14.53 5.59 7.85
CA ARG A 4 -13.91 5.42 9.18
C ARG A 4 -14.42 4.13 9.85
N GLY A 5 -13.51 3.32 10.38
CA GLY A 5 -13.83 2.04 11.03
C GLY A 5 -14.20 0.90 10.08
N ARG A 6 -13.99 1.05 8.77
CA ARG A 6 -14.21 -0.01 7.77
C ARG A 6 -12.91 -0.37 7.07
N HIS A 7 -12.82 -1.60 6.59
CA HIS A 7 -11.75 -2.03 5.71
C HIS A 7 -12.12 -1.67 4.27
N VAL A 8 -11.18 -1.12 3.51
CA VAL A 8 -11.35 -0.74 2.11
C VAL A 8 -10.34 -1.52 1.28
N VAL A 9 -10.80 -2.10 0.18
CA VAL A 9 -9.94 -2.78 -0.80
C VAL A 9 -9.82 -1.89 -2.03
N ILE A 10 -8.60 -1.66 -2.48
CA ILE A 10 -8.29 -0.88 -3.68
C ILE A 10 -7.46 -1.77 -4.60
N SER A 11 -7.91 -1.95 -5.84
CA SER A 11 -7.14 -2.58 -6.90
C SER A 11 -6.64 -1.50 -7.87
N THR A 12 -5.35 -1.56 -8.23
CA THR A 12 -4.71 -0.55 -9.06
C THR A 12 -3.46 -1.10 -9.75
N HIS A 13 -2.86 -0.30 -10.63
CA HIS A 13 -1.54 -0.59 -11.22
C HIS A 13 -0.41 -0.26 -10.23
N GLY A 14 0.72 -0.97 -10.35
CA GLY A 14 1.87 -0.79 -9.44
C GLY A 14 2.40 0.65 -9.38
N SER A 15 2.35 1.39 -10.48
CA SER A 15 2.78 2.80 -10.52
C SER A 15 1.92 3.70 -9.64
N LEU A 16 0.59 3.56 -9.70
CA LEU A 16 -0.30 4.36 -8.86
C LEU A 16 -0.20 3.95 -7.39
N ARG A 17 -0.01 2.65 -7.10
CA ARG A 17 0.29 2.17 -5.75
C ARG A 17 1.52 2.85 -5.16
N ALA A 18 2.62 2.89 -5.90
CA ALA A 18 3.86 3.52 -5.47
C ALA A 18 3.65 5.02 -5.20
N LEU A 19 2.94 5.74 -6.07
CA LEU A 19 2.62 7.15 -5.87
C LEU A 19 1.76 7.41 -4.63
N ILE A 20 0.73 6.58 -4.40
CA ILE A 20 -0.12 6.70 -3.21
C ILE A 20 0.70 6.50 -1.94
N LEU A 21 1.50 5.43 -1.87
CA LEU A 21 2.35 5.15 -0.71
C LEU A 21 3.40 6.25 -0.50
N ASN A 22 4.01 6.75 -1.58
CA ASN A 22 4.95 7.87 -1.52
C ASN A 22 4.34 9.13 -0.88
N GLY A 23 3.05 9.37 -1.15
CA GLY A 23 2.31 10.51 -0.59
C GLY A 23 2.12 10.43 0.92
N PHE A 24 2.16 9.23 1.51
CA PHE A 24 2.11 9.04 2.96
C PHE A 24 3.51 8.89 3.59
N ASP A 25 4.42 8.23 2.89
CA ASP A 25 5.79 8.02 3.33
C ASP A 25 6.74 8.03 2.12
N ARG A 26 7.67 9.00 2.11
CA ARG A 26 8.61 9.20 1.01
C ARG A 26 9.62 8.07 0.82
N ALA A 27 9.74 7.15 1.78
CA ALA A 27 10.55 5.93 1.62
C ALA A 27 10.03 5.04 0.48
N PHE A 28 8.73 5.08 0.19
CA PHE A 28 8.13 4.37 -0.94
C PHE A 28 8.35 5.16 -2.23
N ALA A 29 9.57 5.16 -2.75
CA ALA A 29 9.97 5.90 -3.94
C ALA A 29 10.23 4.94 -5.12
N TYR A 30 11.19 5.32 -5.98
CA TYR A 30 11.51 4.59 -7.20
C TYR A 30 11.97 3.15 -6.93
N ASP A 31 12.82 2.94 -5.92
CA ASP A 31 13.33 1.59 -5.59
C ASP A 31 12.21 0.67 -5.10
N PHE A 32 11.26 1.21 -4.33
CA PHE A 32 10.05 0.46 -3.96
C PHE A 32 9.25 0.07 -5.20
N TRP A 33 9.01 1.01 -6.13
CA TRP A 33 8.31 0.73 -7.38
C TRP A 33 9.00 -0.37 -8.22
N LEU A 34 10.34 -0.35 -8.28
CA LEU A 34 11.12 -1.39 -8.97
C LEU A 34 11.00 -2.76 -8.31
N SER A 35 10.82 -2.80 -6.98
CA SER A 35 10.71 -4.06 -6.23
C SER A 35 9.35 -4.74 -6.31
N LEU A 36 8.34 -4.09 -6.90
CA LEU A 36 6.98 -4.60 -6.95
C LEU A 36 6.86 -5.85 -7.81
N THR A 37 6.20 -6.89 -7.27
CA THR A 37 5.84 -8.11 -8.00
C THR A 37 4.37 -8.06 -8.43
N PHE A 38 3.94 -9.02 -9.27
CA PHE A 38 2.55 -9.11 -9.72
C PHE A 38 2.05 -10.57 -9.74
N PRO A 39 0.89 -10.88 -9.12
CA PRO A 39 0.11 -9.99 -8.26
C PRO A 39 0.84 -9.72 -6.94
N ASP A 40 0.49 -8.61 -6.29
CA ASP A 40 1.10 -8.23 -5.02
C ASP A 40 0.07 -7.42 -4.21
N VAL A 41 -0.04 -7.75 -2.93
CA VAL A 41 -1.12 -7.31 -2.04
C VAL A 41 -0.50 -6.78 -0.75
N TYR A 42 -0.87 -5.57 -0.36
CA TYR A 42 -0.41 -4.96 0.90
C TYR A 42 -1.58 -4.60 1.79
N ALA A 43 -1.39 -4.77 3.10
CA ALA A 43 -2.24 -4.18 4.12
C ALA A 43 -1.60 -2.87 4.59
N LEU A 44 -2.36 -1.78 4.48
CA LEU A 44 -2.01 -0.49 5.06
C LEU A 44 -2.88 -0.30 6.31
N THR A 45 -2.25 0.03 7.43
CA THR A 45 -2.94 0.36 8.69
C THR A 45 -2.83 1.86 8.93
N PHE A 46 -3.93 2.49 9.30
CA PHE A 46 -4.00 3.92 9.57
C PHE A 46 -4.44 4.19 11.00
N ASN A 47 -3.81 5.15 11.67
CA ASN A 47 -4.35 5.78 12.86
C ASN A 47 -4.96 7.12 12.46
N ASP A 48 -6.29 7.16 12.41
CA ASP A 48 -7.07 8.23 11.77
C ASP A 48 -6.64 8.48 10.31
N SER A 49 -5.84 9.51 10.05
CA SER A 49 -5.35 9.86 8.72
C SER A 49 -3.85 9.61 8.54
N ALA A 50 -3.15 9.18 9.60
CA ALA A 50 -1.72 8.91 9.56
C ALA A 50 -1.48 7.43 9.21
N LEU A 51 -0.57 7.18 8.26
CA LEU A 51 -0.13 5.82 7.95
C LEU A 51 0.67 5.27 9.13
N ALA A 52 0.17 4.21 9.75
CA ALA A 52 0.77 3.58 10.92
C ALA A 52 1.61 2.36 10.56
N GLY A 53 1.35 1.73 9.41
CA GLY A 53 2.13 0.60 8.96
C GLY A 53 1.74 0.09 7.58
N VAL A 54 2.70 -0.54 6.91
CA VAL A 54 2.55 -1.20 5.62
C VAL A 54 3.16 -2.59 5.75
N ARG A 55 2.40 -3.64 5.42
CA ARG A 55 2.94 -5.00 5.35
C ARG A 55 2.49 -5.72 4.08
N PRO A 56 3.38 -6.48 3.42
CA PRO A 56 2.97 -7.38 2.36
C PRO A 56 2.03 -8.45 2.94
N LEU A 57 1.00 -8.78 2.20
CA LEU A 57 0.09 -9.91 2.44
C LEU A 57 0.33 -11.04 1.44
N TRP A 58 0.85 -10.69 0.26
CA TRP A 58 1.21 -11.67 -0.74
C TRP A 58 2.60 -12.23 -0.43
N SER A 59 2.64 -13.54 -0.21
CA SER A 59 3.85 -14.35 -0.18
C SER A 59 3.71 -15.30 -1.35
N ASP A 60 4.74 -15.43 -2.17
CA ASP A 60 4.74 -16.07 -3.48
C ASP A 60 4.18 -17.51 -3.45
N GLY A 61 2.85 -17.69 -3.46
CA GLY A 61 2.16 -18.97 -3.59
C GLY A 61 2.65 -20.12 -2.69
N ARG A 62 3.31 -19.81 -1.57
CA ARG A 62 3.80 -20.76 -0.55
C ARG A 62 3.33 -20.34 0.82
#